data_AF-A0AAU4ZQ65-F1
#
_entry.id   AF-A0AAU4ZQ65-F1
#
_cell.length_a   1.000
_cell.length_b   1.000
_cell.length_c   1.000
_cell.angle_alpha   90.00
_cell.angle_beta   90.00
_cell.angle_gamma   90.00
#
_symmetry.space_group_name_H-M   'P 1'
#
loop_
_entity.id
_entity.type
_entity.pdbx_description
1 polymer ?
#
loop_
_entity_poly.entity_id
_entity_poly.type
_entity_poly.pdbx_seq_one_letter_code
_entity_poly.pdbx_strand_id
1 'polypeptide(L)'
;MWSTEDVARATVRRQGEGLSVAQVADKVTEAERREQETRQQLNFPGDHGPYDGDPEDLAEQWVARHAEWRRIAALMDAQGWPVYSPEQDVQGSTWARERDTQREGALARRAAWQMERQDARDELKAQVWLSADVSRRLRAIAARTGLEPEQVLAQLADRVRMDDDGALAVDAFTPH
;
A
#
# COMPACT_ATOMS: atom_id res chain seq x y z
N MET A 1 -6.29 4.53 2.70
CA MET A 1 -6.83 5.44 1.67
C MET A 1 -6.66 6.84 2.23
N TRP A 2 -6.09 7.79 1.48
CA TRP A 2 -5.89 9.14 1.98
C TRP A 2 -7.21 9.90 1.99
N SER A 3 -7.39 10.80 2.96
CA SER A 3 -8.57 11.66 2.96
C SER A 3 -8.46 12.73 1.88
N THR A 4 -9.60 13.25 1.43
CA THR A 4 -9.69 14.38 0.50
C THR A 4 -8.98 15.62 1.07
N GLU A 5 -9.04 15.82 2.39
CA GLU A 5 -8.33 16.89 3.10
C GLU A 5 -6.80 16.76 3.00
N ASP A 6 -6.25 15.56 3.15
CA ASP A 6 -4.81 15.34 3.07
C ASP A 6 -4.27 15.66 1.68
N VAL A 7 -5.03 15.27 0.64
CA VAL A 7 -4.69 15.57 -0.75
C VAL A 7 -4.78 17.06 -1.03
N ALA A 8 -5.83 17.73 -0.52
CA ALA A 8 -6.00 19.17 -0.64
C ALA A 8 -4.84 19.94 0.03
N ARG A 9 -4.52 19.62 1.28
CA ARG A 9 -3.39 20.20 2.03
C ARG A 9 -2.07 20.08 1.26
N ALA A 10 -1.75 18.88 0.78
CA ALA A 10 -0.52 18.65 0.03
C ALA A 10 -0.48 19.43 -1.29
N THR A 11 -1.61 19.53 -1.99
CA THR A 11 -1.72 20.27 -3.25
C THR A 11 -1.56 21.77 -3.04
N VAL A 12 -2.33 22.32 -2.10
CA VAL A 12 -2.33 23.75 -1.78
C VAL A 12 -0.97 24.19 -1.26
N ARG A 13 -0.34 23.42 -0.36
CA ARG A 13 0.99 23.72 0.17
C ARG A 13 2.05 23.82 -0.93
N ARG A 14 1.99 22.94 -1.94
CA ARG A 14 2.92 22.96 -3.09
C ARG A 14 2.65 24.14 -4.03
N GLN A 15 1.37 24.47 -4.26
CA GLN A 15 0.99 25.59 -5.12
C GLN A 15 1.21 26.95 -4.47
N GLY A 16 1.11 27.01 -3.14
CA GLY A 16 1.17 28.24 -2.36
C GLY A 16 2.58 28.74 -2.12
N GLU A 17 3.60 27.89 -2.26
CA GLU A 17 4.98 28.26 -1.98
C GLU A 17 5.40 29.50 -2.79
N GLY A 18 5.82 30.55 -2.09
CA GLY A 18 6.24 31.80 -2.71
C GLY A 18 5.10 32.74 -3.13
N LEU A 19 3.84 32.39 -2.88
CA LEU A 19 2.72 33.28 -3.16
C LEU A 19 2.63 34.42 -2.14
N SER A 20 2.37 35.62 -2.63
CA SER A 20 2.05 36.78 -1.81
C SER A 20 0.63 36.71 -1.24
N VAL A 21 0.33 37.53 -0.23
CA VAL A 21 -1.02 37.65 0.37
C VAL A 21 -2.10 37.85 -0.71
N ALA A 22 -1.86 38.73 -1.68
CA ALA A 22 -2.81 39.01 -2.76
C ALA A 22 -3.06 37.78 -3.64
N GLN A 23 -1.99 37.06 -4.01
CA GLN A 23 -2.10 35.85 -4.82
C GLN A 23 -2.77 34.69 -4.07
N VAL A 24 -2.58 34.59 -2.74
CA VAL A 24 -3.33 33.65 -1.91
C VAL A 24 -4.81 34.03 -1.86
N ALA A 25 -5.15 35.31 -1.77
CA ALA A 25 -6.55 35.76 -1.83
C ALA A 25 -7.21 35.45 -3.18
N ASP A 26 -6.47 35.59 -4.30
CA ASP A 26 -6.94 35.16 -5.62
C ASP A 26 -7.21 33.64 -5.65
N LYS A 27 -6.36 32.84 -4.99
CA LYS A 27 -6.56 31.39 -4.89
C LYS A 27 -7.76 31.00 -4.03
N VAL A 28 -8.05 31.73 -2.95
CA VAL A 28 -9.29 31.56 -2.17
C VAL A 28 -10.50 31.81 -3.08
N THR A 29 -10.49 32.91 -3.82
CA THR A 29 -11.58 33.30 -4.72
C THR A 29 -11.77 32.30 -5.86
N GLU A 30 -10.67 31.81 -6.45
CA GLU A 30 -10.70 30.76 -7.47
C GLU A 30 -11.31 29.48 -6.91
N ALA A 31 -10.89 29.04 -5.72
CA ALA A 31 -11.38 27.83 -5.09
C ALA A 31 -12.87 27.93 -4.73
N GLU A 32 -13.33 29.08 -4.24
CA GLU A 32 -14.75 29.35 -3.99
C GLU A 32 -15.59 29.25 -5.27
N ARG A 33 -15.14 29.88 -6.36
CA ARG A 33 -15.83 29.79 -7.65
C ARG A 33 -15.91 28.35 -8.13
N ARG A 34 -14.81 27.58 -8.03
CA ARG A 34 -14.77 26.18 -8.46
C ARG A 34 -15.68 25.30 -7.62
N GLU A 35 -15.71 25.50 -6.31
CA GLU A 35 -16.64 24.82 -5.41
C GLU A 35 -18.11 25.07 -5.84
N GLN A 36 -18.46 26.33 -6.09
CA GLN A 36 -19.81 26.70 -6.55
C GLN A 36 -20.15 26.08 -7.91
N GLU A 37 -19.23 26.11 -8.87
CA GLU A 37 -19.41 25.50 -10.19
C GLU A 37 -19.64 23.99 -10.09
N THR A 38 -18.82 23.28 -9.32
CA THR A 38 -18.99 21.83 -9.14
C THR A 38 -20.27 21.48 -8.39
N ARG A 39 -20.68 22.31 -7.42
CA ARG A 39 -21.96 22.13 -6.74
C ARG A 39 -23.14 22.37 -7.66
N GLN A 40 -23.05 23.33 -8.58
CA GLN A 40 -24.07 23.56 -9.59
C GLN A 40 -24.17 22.39 -10.57
N GLN A 41 -23.04 21.81 -10.97
CA GLN A 41 -23.00 20.60 -11.82
C GLN A 41 -23.65 19.40 -11.15
N LEU A 42 -23.48 19.23 -9.83
CA LEU A 42 -24.20 18.18 -9.08
C LEU A 42 -25.72 18.39 -9.07
N ASN A 43 -26.18 19.64 -9.01
CA ASN A 43 -27.61 19.98 -9.04
C ASN A 43 -28.22 19.89 -10.44
N PHE A 44 -27.40 20.07 -11.48
CA PHE A 44 -27.77 20.02 -12.89
C PHE A 44 -26.79 19.12 -13.64
N PRO A 45 -26.87 17.80 -13.43
CA PRO A 45 -25.92 16.87 -14.05
C PRO A 45 -26.01 16.98 -15.57
N GLY A 46 -24.90 17.36 -16.19
CA GLY A 46 -24.73 17.32 -17.63
C GLY A 46 -24.50 15.89 -18.12
N ASP A 47 -24.39 15.70 -19.43
CA ASP A 47 -23.95 14.44 -20.00
C ASP A 47 -22.45 14.26 -19.68
N HIS A 48 -22.15 13.45 -18.65
CA HIS A 48 -20.79 13.15 -18.23
C HIS A 48 -20.28 11.93 -19.00
N GLY A 49 -19.12 12.09 -19.64
CA GLY A 49 -18.48 11.01 -20.36
C GLY A 49 -18.00 9.91 -19.40
N PRO A 50 -17.81 8.67 -19.86
CA PRO A 50 -17.32 7.56 -19.03
C PRO A 50 -15.88 7.72 -18.52
N TYR A 51 -15.22 8.81 -18.89
CA TYR A 51 -13.86 9.19 -18.46
C TYR A 51 -13.85 10.42 -17.56
N ASP A 52 -14.99 11.04 -17.32
CA ASP A 52 -15.10 12.12 -16.35
C ASP A 52 -14.98 11.51 -14.96
N GLY A 53 -14.14 12.11 -14.12
CA GLY A 53 -14.03 11.70 -12.71
C GLY A 53 -15.36 11.87 -12.00
N ASP A 54 -15.53 11.20 -10.86
CA ASP A 54 -16.74 11.32 -10.06
C ASP A 54 -16.98 12.79 -9.68
N PRO A 55 -18.11 13.41 -10.10
CA PRO A 55 -18.38 14.81 -9.81
C PRO A 55 -18.56 15.08 -8.31
N GLU A 56 -18.97 14.07 -7.51
CA GLU A 56 -19.04 14.18 -6.05
C GLU A 56 -17.63 14.28 -5.45
N ASP A 57 -16.72 13.38 -5.86
CA ASP A 57 -15.31 13.43 -5.46
C ASP A 57 -14.66 14.77 -5.83
N LEU A 58 -14.99 15.32 -7.01
CA LEU A 58 -14.46 16.60 -7.47
C LEU A 58 -14.99 17.76 -6.60
N ALA A 59 -16.28 17.74 -6.25
CA ALA A 59 -16.87 18.74 -5.37
C ALA A 59 -16.23 18.70 -3.96
N GLU A 60 -16.07 17.51 -3.38
CA GLU A 60 -15.39 17.35 -2.09
C GLU A 60 -13.95 17.87 -2.13
N GLN A 61 -13.22 17.60 -3.22
CA GLN A 61 -11.86 18.11 -3.41
C GLN A 61 -11.80 19.63 -3.44
N TRP A 62 -12.76 20.30 -4.09
CA TRP A 62 -12.79 21.77 -4.12
C TRP A 62 -13.14 22.37 -2.77
N VAL A 63 -14.09 21.79 -2.03
CA VAL A 63 -14.41 22.19 -0.65
C VAL A 63 -13.15 22.11 0.23
N ALA A 64 -12.45 20.98 0.19
CA ALA A 64 -11.24 20.78 1.00
C ALA A 64 -10.11 21.75 0.61
N ARG A 65 -9.93 22.03 -0.68
CA ARG A 65 -8.93 23.01 -1.16
C ARG A 65 -9.29 24.43 -0.76
N HIS A 66 -10.55 24.81 -0.86
CA HIS A 66 -11.03 26.12 -0.46
C HIS A 66 -10.81 26.35 1.04
N ALA A 67 -11.16 25.36 1.89
CA ALA A 67 -10.91 25.42 3.33
C ALA A 67 -9.42 25.61 3.64
N GLU A 68 -8.53 24.90 2.96
CA GLU A 68 -7.08 25.03 3.19
C GLU A 68 -6.52 26.37 2.72
N TRP A 69 -6.96 26.90 1.56
CA TRP A 69 -6.55 28.24 1.13
C TRP A 69 -6.97 29.32 2.12
N ARG A 70 -8.17 29.20 2.71
CA ARG A 70 -8.63 30.12 3.76
C ARG A 70 -7.78 30.01 5.02
N ARG A 71 -7.38 28.80 5.42
CA ARG A 71 -6.46 28.58 6.55
C ARG A 71 -5.14 29.29 6.32
N ILE A 72 -4.54 29.14 5.13
CA ILE A 72 -3.27 29.80 4.79
C ILE A 72 -3.43 31.31 4.78
N ALA A 73 -4.49 31.84 4.18
CA ALA A 73 -4.76 33.28 4.17
C ALA A 73 -4.85 33.83 5.61
N ALA A 74 -5.62 33.17 6.48
CA ALA A 74 -5.75 33.54 7.89
C ALA A 74 -4.42 33.41 8.64
N LEU A 75 -3.60 32.40 8.33
CA LEU A 75 -2.29 32.22 8.93
C LEU A 75 -1.32 33.34 8.52
N MET A 76 -1.29 33.69 7.23
CA MET A 76 -0.44 34.78 6.73
C MET A 76 -0.83 36.12 7.35
N ASP A 77 -2.13 36.40 7.47
CA ASP A 77 -2.64 37.60 8.12
C ASP A 77 -2.26 37.66 9.61
N ALA A 78 -2.52 36.58 10.35
CA ALA A 78 -2.23 36.49 11.77
C ALA A 78 -0.73 36.60 12.10
N GLN A 79 0.13 36.11 11.22
CA GLN A 79 1.59 36.14 11.40
C GLN A 79 2.29 37.31 10.68
N GLY A 80 1.53 38.12 9.92
CA GLY A 80 2.08 39.22 9.13
C GLY A 80 3.05 38.77 8.03
N TRP A 81 2.87 37.56 7.48
CA TRP A 81 3.77 37.03 6.45
C TRP A 81 3.44 37.62 5.08
N PRO A 82 4.38 38.34 4.44
CA PRO A 82 4.13 38.92 3.12
C PRO A 82 4.08 37.87 2.01
N VAL A 83 4.74 36.73 2.23
CA VAL A 83 4.88 35.62 1.29
C VAL A 83 4.72 34.31 2.05
N TYR A 84 3.93 33.39 1.50
CA TYR A 84 3.74 32.08 2.10
C TYR A 84 4.97 31.22 1.92
N SER A 85 5.52 30.74 3.03
CA SER A 85 6.55 29.71 3.06
C SER A 85 6.02 28.50 3.82
N PRO A 86 5.89 27.34 3.18
CA PRO A 86 5.41 26.11 3.82
C PRO A 86 6.19 25.75 5.10
N GLU A 87 7.50 26.03 5.13
CA GLU A 87 8.36 25.73 6.27
C GLU A 87 8.05 26.58 7.52
N GLN A 88 7.45 27.76 7.34
CA GLN A 88 6.99 28.61 8.45
C GLN A 88 5.63 28.13 9.00
N ASP A 89 4.83 27.45 8.18
CA ASP A 89 3.58 26.81 8.60
C ASP A 89 3.87 25.50 9.36
N VAL A 90 4.03 25.61 10.69
CA VAL A 90 4.30 24.49 11.59
C VAL A 90 3.23 23.41 11.50
N GLN A 91 1.96 23.81 11.44
CA GLN A 91 0.83 22.88 11.39
C GLN A 91 0.87 22.05 10.11
N GLY A 92 0.96 22.70 8.94
CA GLY A 92 1.07 22.00 7.67
C GLY A 92 2.35 21.17 7.55
N SER A 93 3.44 21.60 8.17
CA SER A 93 4.71 20.86 8.18
C SER A 93 4.60 19.57 8.98
N THR A 94 3.89 19.59 10.11
CA THR A 94 3.63 18.40 10.91
C THR A 94 2.77 17.40 10.14
N TRP A 95 1.67 17.85 9.54
CA TRP A 95 0.83 16.99 8.70
C TRP A 95 1.61 16.39 7.51
N ALA A 96 2.50 17.17 6.89
CA ALA A 96 3.34 16.68 5.80
C ALA A 96 4.26 15.53 6.25
N ARG A 97 4.87 15.63 7.43
CA ARG A 97 5.73 14.59 8.00
C ARG A 97 4.95 13.33 8.39
N GLU A 98 3.77 13.49 8.99
CA GLU A 98 2.88 12.37 9.31
C GLU A 98 2.49 11.61 8.05
N ARG A 99 2.14 12.33 6.98
CA ARG A 99 1.85 11.75 5.66
C ARG A 99 3.05 10.99 5.09
N ASP A 100 4.25 11.55 5.14
CA ASP A 100 5.45 10.86 4.64
C ASP A 100 5.75 9.59 5.44
N THR A 101 5.60 9.64 6.77
CA THR A 101 5.71 8.46 7.65
C THR A 101 4.69 7.38 7.29
N GLN A 102 3.43 7.75 7.06
CA GLN A 102 2.38 6.81 6.65
C GLN A 102 2.68 6.20 5.28
N ARG A 103 3.17 7.01 4.33
CA ARG A 103 3.53 6.56 2.98
C ARG A 103 4.69 5.56 3.02
N GLU A 104 5.74 5.87 3.77
CA GLU A 104 6.87 4.97 3.98
C GLU A 104 6.44 3.66 4.61
N GLY A 105 5.61 3.72 5.66
CA GLY A 105 5.05 2.52 6.29
C GLY A 105 4.19 1.68 5.34
N ALA A 106 3.42 2.31 4.45
CA ALA A 106 2.64 1.59 3.43
C ALA A 106 3.52 0.93 2.37
N LEU A 107 4.57 1.61 1.92
CA LEU A 107 5.56 1.07 0.99
C LEU A 107 6.31 -0.11 1.61
N ALA A 108 6.74 0.01 2.87
CA ALA A 108 7.41 -1.06 3.61
C ALA A 108 6.51 -2.29 3.75
N ARG A 109 5.23 -2.12 4.12
CA ARG A 109 4.26 -3.23 4.18
C ARG A 109 4.07 -3.91 2.82
N ARG A 110 3.99 -3.13 1.74
CA ARG A 110 3.87 -3.67 0.39
C ARG A 110 5.12 -4.44 -0.02
N ALA A 111 6.31 -3.93 0.30
CA ALA A 111 7.57 -4.60 0.04
C ALA A 111 7.66 -5.92 0.82
N ALA A 112 7.32 -5.92 2.12
CA ALA A 112 7.28 -7.13 2.94
C ALA A 112 6.31 -8.18 2.36
N TRP A 113 5.10 -7.76 1.99
CA TRP A 113 4.12 -8.67 1.36
C TRP A 113 4.62 -9.22 0.01
N GLN A 114 5.34 -8.41 -0.78
CA GLN A 114 5.95 -8.86 -2.03
C GLN A 114 7.06 -9.88 -1.77
N MET A 115 7.89 -9.67 -0.74
CA MET A 115 8.92 -10.62 -0.31
C MET A 115 8.28 -11.93 0.16
N GLU A 116 7.30 -11.90 1.05
CA GLU A 116 6.57 -13.10 1.49
C GLU A 116 5.96 -13.87 0.32
N ARG A 117 5.41 -13.16 -0.68
CA ARG A 117 4.88 -13.79 -1.88
C ARG A 117 5.95 -14.39 -2.78
N GLN A 118 7.13 -13.77 -2.82
CA GLN A 118 8.26 -14.30 -3.54
C GLN A 118 8.80 -15.54 -2.82
N ASP A 119 9.00 -15.48 -1.51
CA ASP A 119 9.40 -16.63 -0.69
C ASP A 119 8.41 -17.79 -0.84
N ALA A 120 7.10 -17.52 -0.83
CA ALA A 120 6.06 -18.54 -1.05
C ALA A 120 6.01 -19.09 -2.49
N ARG A 121 6.55 -18.35 -3.48
CA ARG A 121 6.71 -18.82 -4.86
C ARG A 121 8.00 -19.61 -5.05
N ASP A 122 9.06 -19.16 -4.40
CA ASP A 122 10.40 -19.75 -4.42
C ASP A 122 10.48 -20.99 -3.49
N GLU A 123 9.50 -21.17 -2.61
CA GLU A 123 9.23 -22.43 -1.91
C GLU A 123 8.92 -23.52 -2.95
N LEU A 124 9.95 -24.26 -3.34
CA LEU A 124 9.90 -25.40 -4.25
C LEU A 124 8.98 -26.50 -3.67
N LYS A 125 7.71 -26.47 -4.05
CA LYS A 125 6.74 -27.53 -3.72
C LYS A 125 6.94 -28.72 -4.64
N ALA A 126 7.77 -29.67 -4.22
CA ALA A 126 7.88 -30.96 -4.87
C ALA A 126 6.63 -31.80 -4.59
N GLN A 127 5.88 -32.15 -5.64
CA GLN A 127 4.77 -33.11 -5.53
C GLN A 127 5.28 -34.48 -5.98
N VAL A 128 5.16 -35.48 -5.10
CA VAL A 128 5.57 -36.86 -5.38
C VAL A 128 4.32 -37.74 -5.49
N TRP A 129 4.13 -38.38 -6.64
CA TRP A 129 3.07 -39.35 -6.84
C TRP A 129 3.56 -40.74 -6.43
N LEU A 130 2.94 -41.30 -5.39
CA LEU A 130 3.23 -42.64 -4.91
C LEU A 130 2.11 -43.59 -5.32
N SER A 131 2.44 -44.84 -5.63
CA SER A 131 1.42 -45.86 -5.83
C SER A 131 0.57 -46.06 -4.57
N ALA A 132 -0.64 -46.60 -4.73
CA ALA A 132 -1.57 -46.78 -3.62
C ALA A 132 -0.99 -47.66 -2.49
N ASP A 133 -0.22 -48.69 -2.85
CA ASP A 133 0.43 -49.59 -1.89
C ASP A 133 1.55 -48.90 -1.11
N VAL A 134 2.38 -48.11 -1.79
CA VAL A 134 3.46 -47.35 -1.15
C VAL A 134 2.87 -46.27 -0.22
N SER A 135 1.82 -45.58 -0.67
CA SER A 135 1.10 -44.59 0.15
C SER A 135 0.53 -45.21 1.43
N ARG A 136 -0.04 -46.42 1.33
CA ARG A 136 -0.60 -47.14 2.49
C ARG A 136 0.48 -47.53 3.49
N ARG A 137 1.62 -48.02 3.00
CA ARG A 137 2.78 -48.39 3.85
C ARG A 137 3.35 -47.16 4.54
N LEU A 138 3.51 -46.05 3.82
CA LEU A 138 3.99 -44.79 4.37
C LEU A 138 3.11 -44.30 5.52
N ARG A 139 1.78 -44.26 5.31
CA ARG A 139 0.83 -43.86 6.37
C ARG A 139 0.87 -44.78 7.59
N ALA A 140 1.06 -46.09 7.39
CA ALA A 140 1.18 -47.04 8.49
C ALA A 140 2.46 -46.82 9.32
N ILE A 141 3.57 -46.44 8.67
CA ILE A 141 4.82 -46.10 9.35
C ILE A 141 4.68 -44.80 10.14
N ALA A 142 4.13 -43.76 9.50
CA ALA A 142 3.79 -42.48 10.13
C ALA A 142 2.94 -42.69 11.40
N ALA A 143 1.82 -43.41 11.28
CA ALA A 143 0.92 -43.69 12.41
C ALA A 143 1.59 -44.44 13.57
N ARG A 144 2.56 -45.32 13.28
CA ARG A 144 3.28 -46.10 14.31
C ARG A 144 4.36 -45.29 15.03
N THR A 145 4.83 -44.22 14.42
CA THR A 145 5.97 -43.42 14.89
C THR A 145 5.57 -42.05 15.42
N GLY A 146 4.34 -41.61 15.13
CA GLY A 146 3.84 -40.28 15.48
C GLY A 146 4.36 -39.18 14.55
N LEU A 147 5.05 -39.55 13.46
CA LEU A 147 5.53 -38.63 12.44
C LEU A 147 4.47 -38.42 11.35
N GLU A 148 4.53 -37.28 10.68
CA GLU A 148 3.77 -37.03 9.46
C GLU A 148 4.40 -37.75 8.26
N PRO A 149 3.62 -38.20 7.25
CA PRO A 149 4.15 -38.87 6.05
C PRO A 149 5.28 -38.13 5.34
N GLU A 150 5.23 -36.79 5.31
CA GLU A 150 6.24 -35.92 4.73
C GLU A 150 7.57 -35.99 5.49
N GLN A 151 7.53 -36.11 6.82
CA GLN A 151 8.74 -36.26 7.65
C GLN A 151 9.40 -37.62 7.42
N VAL A 152 8.60 -38.67 7.27
CA VAL A 152 9.11 -40.01 6.93
C VAL A 152 9.76 -40.00 5.54
N LEU A 153 9.15 -39.31 4.55
CA LEU A 153 9.74 -39.15 3.22
C LEU A 153 11.03 -38.34 3.24
N ALA A 154 11.11 -37.26 4.02
CA ALA A 154 12.33 -36.47 4.17
C ALA A 154 13.47 -37.31 4.76
N GLN A 155 13.21 -38.07 5.84
CA GLN A 155 14.22 -38.96 6.43
C GLN A 155 14.65 -40.09 5.49
N LEU A 156 13.75 -40.57 4.62
CA LEU A 156 14.11 -41.54 3.58
C LEU A 156 14.99 -40.90 2.52
N ALA A 157 14.65 -39.71 2.05
CA ALA A 157 15.42 -38.97 1.06
C ALA A 157 16.84 -38.65 1.54
N ASP A 158 17.01 -38.25 2.81
CA ASP A 158 18.31 -37.97 3.42
C ASP A 158 19.22 -39.21 3.51
N ARG A 159 18.65 -40.41 3.42
CA ARG A 159 19.38 -41.70 3.48
C ARG A 159 19.70 -42.27 2.10
N VAL A 160 19.21 -41.64 1.03
CA VAL A 160 19.57 -42.01 -0.33
C VAL A 160 20.95 -41.41 -0.63
N ARG A 161 21.95 -42.27 -0.84
CA ARG A 161 23.24 -41.86 -1.41
C ARG A 161 23.29 -42.27 -2.87
N MET A 162 23.68 -41.36 -3.73
CA MET A 162 24.00 -41.66 -5.12
C MET A 162 25.51 -41.86 -5.21
N ASP A 163 25.95 -42.98 -5.79
CA ASP A 163 27.36 -43.18 -6.10
C ASP A 163 27.77 -42.44 -7.38
N ASP A 164 29.07 -42.45 -7.66
CA ASP A 164 29.66 -41.74 -8.81
C ASP A 164 29.17 -42.29 -10.17
N ASP A 165 28.64 -43.52 -10.18
CA ASP A 165 28.08 -44.18 -11.36
C ASP A 165 26.55 -43.95 -11.50
N GLY A 166 25.95 -43.19 -10.58
CA GLY A 166 24.52 -42.85 -10.59
C GLY A 166 23.61 -43.92 -9.96
N ALA A 167 24.16 -44.96 -9.33
CA ALA A 167 23.37 -45.95 -8.60
C ALA A 167 22.96 -45.39 -7.23
N LEU A 168 21.72 -45.70 -6.84
CA LEU A 168 21.14 -45.25 -5.57
C LEU A 168 21.27 -46.34 -4.52
N ALA A 169 22.00 -46.05 -3.45
CA ALA A 169 22.07 -46.88 -2.25
C ALA A 169 21.19 -46.25 -1.16
N VAL A 170 20.41 -47.08 -0.47
CA VAL A 170 19.56 -46.64 0.65
C VAL A 170 19.97 -47.42 1.89
N ASP A 171 20.43 -46.70 2.91
CA ASP A 171 20.78 -47.30 4.20
C ASP A 171 19.52 -47.86 4.89
N ALA A 172 19.70 -48.83 5.79
CA ALA A 172 18.60 -49.41 6.56
C ALA A 172 17.80 -48.32 7.30
N PHE A 173 16.49 -48.26 7.04
CA PHE A 173 15.62 -47.22 7.55
C PHE A 173 15.02 -47.59 8.91
N THR A 174 15.37 -46.84 9.95
CA THR A 174 14.62 -46.82 11.21
C THR A 174 14.11 -45.39 11.45
N PRO A 175 12.78 -45.17 11.46
CA PRO A 175 12.19 -43.85 11.70
C PRO A 175 12.40 -43.44 13.16
N HIS A 176 12.69 -42.15 13.40
CA HIS A 176 12.85 -41.57 14.73
C HIS A 176 12.31 -40.15 14.79
#